data_AF-A0A3N7GKW8-F1
#
_entry.id   AF-A0A3N7GKW8-F1
#
_cell.length_a   1.000
_cell.length_b   1.000
_cell.length_c   1.000
_cell.angle_alpha   90.00
_cell.angle_beta   90.00
_cell.angle_gamma   90.00
#
_symmetry.space_group_name_H-M   'P 1'
#
loop_
_entity.id
_entity.type
_entity.pdbx_description
1 polymer ?
#
loop_
_entity_poly.entity_id
_entity_poly.type
_entity_poly.pdbx_seq_one_letter_code
_entity_poly.pdbx_strand_id
1 'polypeptide(L)'
;MKIILTYGGPIQGLNLRRFIITFILLALWMPVLYGKVEDFEFFRTAMLRQYFPLWFRHFLIGFIPLAEATVIILLANSKTNLIGMWVSFVLMLAFTGYVGLAIVSDWVKIPCGCMKIISEFSWKQHFIFNLFFLALSGWGLVLSNKMRRSTGRAGDVEGGSAKRRYTLKYLLNLKK
;
A
#
# COMPACT_ATOMS: atom_id res chain seq x y z
N MET A 1 -23.59 6.69 27.41
CA MET A 1 -22.28 6.93 26.78
C MET A 1 -22.52 7.45 25.36
N LYS A 2 -22.59 8.78 25.19
CA LYS A 2 -22.80 9.43 23.89
C LYS A 2 -21.44 9.62 23.25
N ILE A 3 -21.09 8.78 22.27
CA ILE A 3 -19.95 9.03 21.39
C ILE A 3 -20.42 10.14 20.45
N ILE A 4 -20.14 11.39 20.83
CA ILE A 4 -20.35 12.54 19.97
C ILE A 4 -19.26 12.45 18.88
N LEU A 5 -19.63 11.87 17.74
CA LEU A 5 -18.86 11.93 16.50
C LEU A 5 -18.97 13.34 15.92
N THR A 6 -18.32 14.32 16.54
CA THR A 6 -18.01 15.60 15.88
C THR A 6 -16.79 15.39 14.99
N TYR A 7 -17.01 14.74 13.86
CA TYR A 7 -16.14 14.85 12.72
C TYR A 7 -17.04 15.28 11.57
N GLY A 8 -16.79 16.45 11.01
CA GLY A 8 -17.58 17.08 9.95
C GLY A 8 -16.69 18.01 9.13
N GLY A 9 -15.50 17.53 8.77
CA GLY A 9 -14.48 18.31 8.08
C GLY A 9 -13.75 17.51 7.00
N PRO A 10 -12.95 18.17 6.14
CA PRO A 10 -12.27 17.55 4.99
C PRO A 10 -11.34 16.36 5.35
N ILE A 11 -10.93 16.28 6.63
CA ILE A 11 -10.12 15.18 7.19
C ILE A 11 -10.89 13.84 7.17
N GLN A 12 -12.22 13.83 7.32
CA GLN A 12 -13.02 12.58 7.26
C GLN A 12 -13.03 11.93 5.90
N GLY A 13 -13.25 12.71 4.83
CA GLY A 13 -13.27 12.18 3.46
C GLY A 13 -11.90 11.63 3.05
N LEU A 14 -10.83 12.22 3.59
CA LEU A 14 -9.46 11.74 3.43
C LEU A 14 -9.22 10.38 4.12
N ASN A 15 -9.82 10.16 5.29
CA ASN A 15 -9.77 8.88 5.99
C ASN A 15 -10.56 7.78 5.25
N LEU A 16 -11.75 8.09 4.73
CA LEU A 16 -12.57 7.13 3.98
C LEU A 16 -11.87 6.67 2.69
N ARG A 17 -11.34 7.60 1.90
CA ARG A 17 -10.61 7.27 0.67
C ARG A 17 -9.40 6.37 0.95
N ARG A 18 -8.64 6.67 2.00
CA ARG A 18 -7.49 5.85 2.41
C ARG A 18 -7.92 4.45 2.86
N PHE A 19 -9.04 4.35 3.57
CA PHE A 19 -9.62 3.08 3.98
C PHE A 19 -10.04 2.23 2.77
N ILE A 20 -10.74 2.83 1.80
CA ILE A 20 -11.13 2.15 0.55
C ILE A 20 -9.91 1.63 -0.20
N ILE A 21 -8.88 2.47 -0.37
CA ILE A 21 -7.63 2.05 -1.03
C ILE A 21 -6.98 0.89 -0.28
N THR A 22 -6.91 0.95 1.05
CA THR A 22 -6.37 -0.15 1.88
C THR A 22 -7.13 -1.44 1.65
N PHE A 23 -8.46 -1.37 1.63
CA PHE A 23 -9.31 -2.53 1.43
C PHE A 23 -9.09 -3.16 0.05
N ILE A 24 -9.00 -2.35 -1.00
CA ILE A 24 -8.72 -2.82 -2.36
C ILE A 24 -7.32 -3.47 -2.45
N LEU A 25 -6.31 -2.89 -1.80
CA LEU A 25 -4.98 -3.50 -1.75
C LEU A 25 -4.98 -4.81 -0.97
N LEU A 26 -5.73 -4.92 0.13
CA LEU A 26 -5.88 -6.19 0.84
C LEU A 26 -6.58 -7.24 -0.03
N ALA A 27 -7.60 -6.84 -0.78
CA ALA A 27 -8.29 -7.72 -1.73
C ALA A 27 -7.39 -8.18 -2.89
N LEU A 28 -6.32 -7.45 -3.21
CA LEU A 28 -5.26 -7.90 -4.11
C LEU A 28 -4.34 -8.92 -3.43
N TRP A 29 -3.75 -8.56 -2.29
CA TRP A 29 -2.66 -9.35 -1.70
C TRP A 29 -3.13 -10.65 -1.04
N MET A 30 -4.33 -10.68 -0.46
CA MET A 30 -4.86 -11.86 0.24
C MET A 30 -5.03 -13.06 -0.70
N PRO A 31 -5.72 -12.97 -1.86
CA PRO A 31 -5.83 -14.08 -2.79
C PRO A 31 -4.49 -14.50 -3.41
N VAL A 32 -3.58 -13.54 -3.61
CA VAL A 32 -2.24 -13.77 -4.17
C VAL A 32 -1.38 -14.62 -3.23
N LEU A 33 -1.42 -14.34 -1.92
CA LEU A 33 -0.74 -15.16 -0.91
C LEU A 33 -1.45 -16.51 -0.74
N TYR A 34 -2.78 -16.49 -0.62
CA TYR A 34 -3.58 -17.71 -0.44
C TYR A 34 -3.31 -18.73 -1.55
N GLY A 35 -3.30 -18.31 -2.82
CA GLY A 35 -3.03 -19.21 -3.94
C GLY A 35 -1.64 -19.85 -3.91
N LYS A 36 -0.64 -19.22 -3.26
CA LYS A 36 0.69 -19.82 -3.05
C LYS A 36 0.73 -20.80 -1.90
N VAL A 37 -0.07 -20.57 -0.86
CA VAL A 37 -0.18 -21.48 0.28
C VAL A 37 -0.98 -22.73 -0.12
N GLU A 38 -2.04 -22.56 -0.92
CA GLU A 38 -2.88 -23.65 -1.41
C GLU A 38 -2.12 -24.61 -2.34
N ASP A 39 -1.32 -24.07 -3.27
CA ASP A 39 -0.60 -24.87 -4.26
C ASP A 39 0.86 -24.40 -4.39
N PHE A 40 1.61 -24.64 -3.31
CA PHE A 40 3.00 -24.20 -3.22
C PHE A 40 3.91 -24.86 -4.27
N GLU A 41 3.65 -26.12 -4.63
CA GLU A 41 4.45 -26.84 -5.64
C GLU A 41 4.25 -26.26 -7.05
N PHE A 42 3.03 -25.86 -7.40
CA PHE A 42 2.79 -25.13 -8.64
C PHE A 42 3.54 -23.80 -8.66
N PHE A 43 3.45 -23.01 -7.57
CA PHE A 43 4.19 -21.75 -7.44
C PHE A 43 5.71 -21.96 -7.55
N ARG A 44 6.25 -22.95 -6.83
CA ARG A 44 7.68 -23.30 -6.85
C ARG A 44 8.14 -23.67 -8.27
N THR A 45 7.41 -24.55 -8.94
CA THR A 45 7.74 -24.99 -10.31
C THR A 45 7.63 -23.84 -11.31
N ALA A 46 6.62 -22.99 -11.19
CA ALA A 46 6.44 -21.77 -11.98
C ALA A 46 7.61 -20.79 -11.79
N MET A 47 8.06 -20.59 -10.54
CA MET A 47 9.18 -19.72 -10.22
C MET A 47 10.52 -20.24 -10.74
N LEU A 48 10.74 -21.56 -10.67
CA LEU A 48 11.95 -22.18 -11.22
C LEU A 48 12.05 -22.08 -12.74
N ARG A 49 10.95 -21.80 -13.44
CA ARG A 49 10.95 -21.59 -14.91
C ARG A 49 11.20 -20.14 -15.32
N GLN A 50 11.18 -19.18 -14.39
CA GLN A 50 11.39 -17.76 -14.74
C GLN A 50 12.79 -17.51 -15.32
N TYR A 51 12.94 -16.39 -16.02
CA TYR A 51 14.17 -15.98 -16.74
C TYR A 51 15.31 -15.49 -15.82
N PHE A 52 15.28 -15.85 -14.54
CA PHE A 52 16.29 -15.47 -13.56
C PHE A 52 17.36 -16.56 -13.36
N PRO A 53 18.57 -16.19 -12.88
CA PRO A 53 19.56 -17.15 -12.43
C PRO A 53 18.98 -18.12 -11.37
N LEU A 54 19.46 -19.36 -11.34
CA LEU A 54 18.91 -20.41 -10.46
C LEU A 54 18.92 -20.00 -8.98
N TRP A 55 20.02 -19.45 -8.48
CA TRP A 55 20.14 -18.99 -7.09
C TRP A 55 19.09 -17.94 -6.74
N PHE A 56 18.81 -17.01 -7.66
CA PHE A 56 17.84 -15.95 -7.45
C PHE A 56 16.40 -16.48 -7.47
N ARG A 57 16.10 -17.47 -8.31
CA ARG A 57 14.80 -18.16 -8.32
C ARG A 57 14.52 -18.85 -6.98
N HIS A 58 15.52 -19.53 -6.40
CA HIS A 58 15.38 -20.14 -5.07
C HIS A 58 15.16 -19.11 -3.97
N PHE A 59 15.87 -17.98 -4.01
CA PHE A 59 15.65 -16.87 -3.09
C PHE A 59 14.21 -16.34 -3.19
N LEU A 60 13.71 -16.11 -4.41
CA LEU A 60 12.37 -15.56 -4.64
C LEU A 60 11.24 -16.49 -4.18
N ILE A 61 11.43 -17.81 -4.23
CA ILE A 61 10.43 -18.78 -3.74
C ILE A 61 10.11 -18.56 -2.26
N GLY A 62 11.09 -18.20 -1.42
CA GLY A 62 10.86 -17.86 -0.02
C GLY A 62 10.50 -16.38 0.19
N PHE A 63 11.21 -15.49 -0.53
CA PHE A 63 11.08 -14.05 -0.34
C PHE A 63 9.70 -13.52 -0.75
N ILE A 64 9.14 -13.97 -1.88
CA ILE A 64 7.87 -13.43 -2.39
C ILE A 64 6.71 -13.72 -1.43
N PRO A 65 6.43 -14.97 -0.99
CA PRO A 65 5.36 -15.23 -0.03
C PRO A 65 5.53 -14.47 1.29
N LEU A 66 6.78 -14.36 1.78
CA LEU A 66 7.08 -13.61 2.99
C LEU A 66 6.79 -12.11 2.83
N ALA A 67 7.17 -11.53 1.69
CA ALA A 67 6.91 -10.14 1.38
C ALA A 67 5.41 -9.87 1.27
N GLU A 68 4.65 -10.76 0.62
CA GLU A 68 3.19 -10.67 0.49
C GLU A 68 2.48 -10.74 1.85
N ALA A 69 2.86 -11.69 2.70
CA ALA A 69 2.35 -11.79 4.07
C ALA A 69 2.67 -10.54 4.89
N THR A 70 3.89 -10.01 4.75
CA THR A 70 4.31 -8.78 5.42
C THR A 70 3.44 -7.60 4.99
N VAL A 71 3.14 -7.45 3.69
CA VAL A 71 2.25 -6.39 3.19
C VAL A 71 0.85 -6.49 3.79
N ILE A 72 0.26 -7.69 3.85
CA ILE A 72 -1.07 -7.91 4.43
C ILE A 72 -1.10 -7.47 5.89
N ILE A 73 -0.13 -7.92 6.70
CA ILE A 73 -0.02 -7.58 8.12
C ILE A 73 0.13 -6.06 8.30
N LEU A 74 1.00 -5.44 7.51
CA LEU A 74 1.25 -4.02 7.58
C LEU A 74 0.03 -3.18 7.19
N LEU A 75 -0.70 -3.58 6.13
CA LEU A 75 -1.89 -2.89 5.65
C LEU A 75 -3.08 -3.03 6.60
N ALA A 76 -3.26 -4.19 7.22
CA ALA A 76 -4.36 -4.47 8.15
C ALA A 76 -4.26 -3.66 9.45
N ASN A 77 -3.05 -3.33 9.90
CA ASN A 77 -2.83 -2.56 11.11
C ASN A 77 -2.83 -1.05 10.83
N SER A 78 -3.75 -0.32 11.47
CA SER A 78 -3.94 1.13 11.28
C SER A 78 -2.68 1.96 11.54
N LYS A 79 -1.80 1.52 12.45
CA LYS A 79 -0.54 2.20 12.79
C LYS A 79 0.52 2.03 11.70
N THR A 80 0.62 0.84 11.11
CA THR A 80 1.63 0.50 10.09
C THR A 80 1.12 0.59 8.66
N ASN A 81 -0.16 0.90 8.47
CA ASN A 81 -0.82 0.95 7.17
C ASN A 81 -0.07 1.80 6.13
N LEU A 82 0.52 2.93 6.53
CA LEU A 82 1.32 3.76 5.62
C LEU A 82 2.58 3.03 5.12
N ILE A 83 3.24 2.28 6.02
CA ILE A 83 4.39 1.44 5.66
C ILE A 83 3.92 0.33 4.73
N GLY A 84 2.78 -0.31 5.02
CA GLY A 84 2.17 -1.31 4.14
C GLY A 84 1.88 -0.78 2.73
N MET A 85 1.39 0.46 2.60
CA MET A 85 1.20 1.12 1.30
C MET A 85 2.52 1.34 0.56
N TRP A 86 3.59 1.73 1.26
CA TRP A 86 4.93 1.87 0.66
C TRP A 86 5.49 0.54 0.18
N VAL A 87 5.43 -0.51 1.01
CA VAL A 87 5.91 -1.85 0.63
C VAL A 87 5.09 -2.39 -0.55
N SER A 88 3.76 -2.22 -0.52
CA SER A 88 2.88 -2.58 -1.65
C SER A 88 3.25 -1.83 -2.94
N PHE A 89 3.55 -0.53 -2.86
CA PHE A 89 3.95 0.27 -4.02
C PHE A 89 5.27 -0.23 -4.60
N VAL A 90 6.28 -0.47 -3.76
CA VAL A 90 7.60 -0.96 -4.20
C VAL A 90 7.50 -2.35 -4.83
N LEU A 91 6.73 -3.27 -4.23
CA LEU A 91 6.53 -4.60 -4.80
C LEU A 91 5.76 -4.53 -6.13
N MET A 92 4.69 -3.73 -6.22
CA MET A 92 3.99 -3.51 -7.48
C MET A 92 4.89 -2.90 -8.54
N LEU A 93 5.78 -1.97 -8.17
CA LEU A 93 6.74 -1.38 -9.09
C LEU A 93 7.70 -2.44 -9.62
N ALA A 94 8.24 -3.29 -8.74
CA ALA A 94 9.13 -4.37 -9.12
C ALA A 94 8.45 -5.38 -10.07
N PHE A 95 7.22 -5.81 -9.74
CA PHE A 95 6.44 -6.71 -10.61
C PHE A 95 6.07 -6.06 -11.94
N THR A 96 5.73 -4.77 -11.94
CA THR A 96 5.46 -4.01 -13.17
C THR A 96 6.71 -3.93 -14.05
N GLY A 97 7.87 -3.62 -13.46
CA GLY A 97 9.14 -3.56 -14.16
C GLY A 97 9.53 -4.91 -14.78
N TYR A 98 9.36 -6.00 -14.03
CA TYR A 98 9.60 -7.36 -14.54
C TYR A 98 8.72 -7.69 -15.76
N VAL A 99 7.41 -7.46 -15.66
CA VAL A 99 6.48 -7.70 -16.77
C VAL A 99 6.79 -6.79 -17.96
N GLY A 100 7.15 -5.52 -17.71
CA GLY A 100 7.56 -4.59 -18.77
C GLY A 100 8.79 -5.09 -19.53
N LEU A 101 9.79 -5.60 -18.80
CA LEU A 101 10.98 -6.20 -19.40
C LEU A 101 10.63 -7.44 -20.23
N ALA A 102 9.73 -8.29 -19.73
CA ALA A 102 9.25 -9.48 -20.44
C ALA A 102 8.56 -9.13 -21.76
N ILE A 103 7.80 -8.03 -21.79
CA ILE A 103 7.15 -7.52 -23.01
C ILE A 103 8.18 -6.98 -24.00
N VAL A 104 9.12 -6.15 -23.55
CA VAL A 104 10.14 -5.53 -24.43
C VAL A 104 11.11 -6.57 -25.01
N SER A 105 11.35 -7.65 -24.26
CA SER A 105 12.28 -8.71 -24.65
C SER A 105 11.58 -9.90 -25.34
N ASP A 106 10.29 -9.78 -25.66
CA ASP A 106 9.46 -10.82 -26.29
C ASP A 106 9.58 -12.21 -25.63
N TRP A 107 9.61 -12.25 -24.30
CA TRP A 107 9.71 -13.51 -23.56
C TRP A 107 8.47 -14.38 -23.74
N VAL A 108 8.67 -15.68 -23.90
CA VAL A 108 7.58 -16.65 -23.88
C VAL A 108 6.89 -16.55 -22.52
N LYS A 109 5.56 -16.47 -22.52
CA LYS A 109 4.80 -16.34 -21.28
C LYS A 109 4.93 -17.62 -20.46
N ILE A 110 5.49 -17.46 -19.26
CA ILE A 110 5.59 -18.52 -18.25
C ILE A 110 4.60 -18.17 -17.14
N PRO A 111 3.77 -19.11 -16.65
CA PRO A 111 2.91 -18.83 -15.51
C PRO A 111 3.78 -18.39 -14.33
N CYS A 112 3.49 -17.23 -13.74
CA CYS A 112 4.30 -16.70 -12.62
C CYS A 112 3.93 -17.32 -11.27
N GLY A 113 2.90 -18.17 -11.22
CA GLY A 113 2.38 -18.75 -9.98
C GLY A 113 1.74 -17.73 -9.02
N CYS A 114 1.67 -16.45 -9.41
CA CYS A 114 1.24 -15.36 -8.53
C CYS A 114 -0.25 -15.43 -8.18
N MET A 115 -1.09 -15.86 -9.13
CA MET A 115 -2.52 -16.12 -8.90
C MET A 115 -3.02 -17.16 -9.90
N LYS A 116 -3.55 -18.27 -9.39
CA LYS A 116 -4.03 -19.40 -10.19
C LYS A 116 -5.19 -18.98 -11.13
N ILE A 117 -6.05 -18.09 -10.64
CA ILE A 117 -7.18 -17.49 -11.37
C ILE A 117 -6.72 -16.57 -12.53
N ILE A 118 -5.51 -16.01 -12.46
CA ILE A 118 -4.97 -15.05 -13.45
C ILE A 118 -3.98 -15.74 -14.41
N SER A 119 -3.87 -17.07 -14.36
CA SER A 119 -2.92 -17.84 -15.20
C SER A 119 -3.11 -17.60 -16.71
N GLU A 120 -4.29 -17.20 -17.15
CA GLU A 120 -4.65 -16.97 -18.56
C GLU A 120 -4.21 -15.59 -19.14
N PHE A 121 -3.83 -14.63 -18.29
CA PHE A 121 -3.75 -13.18 -18.62
C PHE A 121 -2.65 -12.65 -19.57
N SER A 122 -2.33 -13.18 -20.76
CA SER A 122 -1.24 -12.63 -21.65
C SER A 122 -0.01 -12.01 -20.92
N TRP A 123 0.79 -11.13 -21.53
CA TRP A 123 1.74 -10.27 -20.78
C TRP A 123 1.17 -8.85 -20.60
N LYS A 124 0.51 -8.34 -21.64
CA LYS A 124 -0.08 -6.99 -21.65
C LYS A 124 -1.17 -6.83 -20.61
N GLN A 125 -2.03 -7.84 -20.42
CA GLN A 125 -3.09 -7.78 -19.40
C GLN A 125 -2.50 -7.76 -17.97
N HIS A 126 -1.50 -8.60 -17.69
CA HIS A 126 -0.75 -8.54 -16.42
C HIS A 126 -0.09 -7.18 -16.19
N PHE A 127 0.49 -6.58 -17.23
CA PHE A 127 1.14 -5.27 -17.12
C PHE A 127 0.13 -4.18 -16.74
N ILE A 128 -1.02 -4.12 -17.42
CA ILE A 128 -2.08 -3.16 -17.15
C ILE A 128 -2.64 -3.37 -15.73
N PHE A 129 -2.84 -4.62 -15.33
CA PHE A 129 -3.28 -4.97 -13.97
C PHE A 129 -2.30 -4.44 -12.91
N ASN A 130 -1.00 -4.71 -13.07
CA ASN A 130 0.01 -4.22 -12.14
C ASN A 130 0.08 -2.69 -12.13
N LEU A 131 -0.04 -2.05 -13.29
CA LEU A 131 -0.02 -0.59 -13.40
C LEU A 131 -1.21 0.06 -12.67
N PHE A 132 -2.39 -0.55 -12.72
CA PHE A 132 -3.55 -0.10 -11.97
C PHE A 132 -3.30 -0.11 -10.46
N PHE A 133 -2.77 -1.22 -9.90
CA PHE A 133 -2.48 -1.30 -8.47
C PHE A 133 -1.25 -0.49 -8.04
N LEU A 134 -0.28 -0.30 -8.93
CA LEU A 134 0.83 0.64 -8.74
C LEU A 134 0.32 2.08 -8.60
N ALA A 135 -0.57 2.51 -9.51
CA ALA A 135 -1.17 3.83 -9.45
C ALA A 135 -2.03 3.99 -8.18
N LEU A 136 -2.81 2.96 -7.81
CA LEU A 136 -3.67 2.98 -6.64
C LEU A 136 -2.87 3.09 -5.32
N SER A 137 -1.79 2.31 -5.18
CA SER A 137 -0.90 2.40 -4.02
C SER A 137 -0.18 3.75 -3.97
N GLY A 138 0.27 4.29 -5.11
CA GLY A 138 0.84 5.63 -5.21
C GLY A 138 -0.16 6.73 -4.80
N TRP A 139 -1.41 6.62 -5.21
CA TRP A 139 -2.48 7.52 -4.78
C TRP A 139 -2.67 7.48 -3.26
N GLY A 140 -2.69 6.28 -2.67
CA GLY A 140 -2.77 6.09 -1.22
C GLY A 140 -1.66 6.81 -0.45
N LEU A 141 -0.44 6.78 -0.97
CA LEU A 141 0.71 7.51 -0.40
C LEU A 141 0.56 9.02 -0.49
N VAL A 142 0.16 9.55 -1.66
CA VAL A 142 -0.08 10.99 -1.84
C VAL A 142 -1.16 11.50 -0.90
N LEU A 143 -2.25 10.73 -0.74
CA LEU A 143 -3.34 11.07 0.16
C LEU A 143 -2.88 11.11 1.63
N SER A 144 -2.03 10.14 2.01
CA SER A 144 -1.46 10.07 3.36
C SER A 144 -0.53 11.24 3.67
N ASN A 145 0.24 11.72 2.70
CA ASN A 145 1.08 12.90 2.86
C ASN A 145 0.26 14.20 3.00
N LYS A 146 -0.86 14.32 2.29
CA LYS A 146 -1.78 15.45 2.46
C LYS A 146 -2.38 15.49 3.87
N MET A 147 -2.75 14.33 4.41
CA MET A 147 -3.29 14.20 5.77
C MET A 147 -2.30 14.65 6.85
N ARG A 148 -1.02 14.23 6.75
CA ARG A 148 0.02 14.63 7.70
C ARG A 148 0.24 16.15 7.70
N ARG A 149 0.23 16.78 6.52
CA ARG A 149 0.37 18.24 6.37
C ARG A 149 -0.82 19.01 6.93
N SER A 150 -2.05 18.54 6.72
CA SER A 150 -3.24 19.22 7.27
C SER A 150 -3.30 19.16 8.79
N THR A 151 -2.93 18.01 9.39
CA THR A 151 -2.89 17.85 10.86
C THR A 151 -1.80 18.72 11.49
N GLY A 152 -0.61 18.79 10.89
CA GLY A 152 0.46 19.70 11.34
C GLY A 152 0.02 21.16 11.33
N ARG A 153 -0.56 21.62 10.22
CA ARG A 153 -1.03 23.02 10.09
C ARG A 153 -2.16 23.36 11.07
N ALA A 154 -3.08 22.43 11.35
CA ALA A 154 -4.13 22.64 12.35
C ALA A 154 -3.54 22.77 13.76
N GLY A 155 -2.58 21.91 14.12
CA GLY A 155 -1.86 21.99 15.39
C GLY A 155 -1.08 23.29 15.57
N ASP A 156 -0.43 23.78 14.51
CA ASP A 156 0.30 25.06 14.53
C ASP A 156 -0.64 26.26 14.78
N VAL A 157 -1.82 26.26 14.16
CA VAL A 157 -2.84 27.31 14.33
C VAL A 157 -3.42 27.28 15.75
N GLU A 158 -3.74 26.09 16.26
CA GLU A 158 -4.32 25.92 17.60
C GLU A 158 -3.30 26.29 18.70
N GLY A 159 -2.04 25.86 18.56
CA GLY A 159 -0.94 26.26 19.43
C GLY A 159 -0.69 27.77 19.44
N GLY A 160 -0.73 28.42 18.27
CA GLY A 160 -0.62 29.87 18.15
C GLY A 160 -1.79 30.65 18.78
N SER A 161 -3.02 30.11 18.70
CA SER A 161 -4.22 30.68 19.32
C SER A 161 -4.22 30.51 20.85
N ALA A 162 -3.80 29.35 21.35
CA ALA A 162 -3.66 29.07 22.77
C ALA A 162 -2.63 30.00 23.43
N LYS A 163 -1.47 30.20 22.79
CA LYS A 163 -0.42 31.10 23.27
C LYS A 163 -0.90 32.56 23.36
N ARG A 164 -1.63 33.03 22.33
CA ARG A 164 -2.25 34.38 22.33
C ARG A 164 -3.27 34.57 23.46
N ARG A 165 -4.13 33.58 23.69
CA ARG A 165 -5.13 33.63 24.79
C ARG A 165 -4.47 33.67 26.17
N TYR A 166 -3.39 32.90 26.37
CA TYR A 166 -2.62 32.95 27.62
C TYR A 166 -1.98 34.31 27.86
N THR A 167 -1.28 34.86 26.86
CA THR A 167 -0.67 36.19 26.96
C THR A 167 -1.72 37.26 27.25
N LEU A 168 -2.87 37.24 26.57
CA LEU A 168 -3.95 38.20 26.80
C LEU A 168 -4.48 38.12 28.25
N LYS A 169 -4.66 36.91 28.78
CA LYS A 169 -5.11 36.68 30.16
C LYS A 169 -4.11 37.19 31.20
N TYR A 170 -2.81 37.03 30.94
CA TYR A 170 -1.74 37.56 31.79
C TYR A 170 -1.72 39.09 31.79
N LEU A 171 -1.81 39.72 30.61
CA LEU A 171 -1.86 41.18 30.47
C LEU A 171 -3.09 41.80 31.13
N LEU A 172 -4.24 41.14 31.07
CA LEU A 172 -5.46 41.58 31.75
C LEU A 172 -5.33 41.50 33.28
N ASN A 173 -4.64 40.50 33.81
CA ASN A 173 -4.38 40.38 35.25
C ASN A 173 -3.40 41.43 35.78
N LEU A 174 -2.46 41.91 34.96
CA LEU A 174 -1.53 42.99 35.34
C LEU A 174 -2.20 44.37 35.37
N LYS A 175 -3.38 44.52 34.78
CA LYS A 175 -4.13 45.79 34.72
C LYS A 175 -5.11 46.00 35.88
N LYS A 176 -5.18 45.06 36.83
CA LYS A 176 -5.93 45.17 38.09
C LYS A 176 -4.97 45.44 39.23
#